data_AF-A0A845RDX1-F1
#
_entry.id   AF-A0A845RDX1-F1
#
_cell.length_a   1.000
_cell.length_b   1.000
_cell.length_c   1.000
_cell.angle_alpha   90.00
_cell.angle_beta   90.00
_cell.angle_gamma   90.00
#
_symmetry.space_group_name_H-M   'P 1'
#
loop_
_entity.id
_entity.type
_entity.pdbx_description
1 polymer ?
#
loop_
_entity_poly.entity_id
_entity_poly.type
_entity_poly.pdbx_seq_one_letter_code
_entity_poly.pdbx_strand_id
1 'polypeptide(L)'
;MKALIKKCVALALAAITALSLAAGIQAATTIYSVKIQKNSILIQNKGKTVETYDAKSTDLTLSQEYGKLLLSYKNAQNLSRDIALGTQSSLTIQGAASSLTLDSSLPTSMRLVLDTGSSVSSLKIASPGKITIRGKVDTLTVSSAARVTVSKGGVVTDATLTSSSAVLIAGTGAQVKNATVVKKSSVSGSGIGTVKVKGSDSDGRDDNTTTDGGLTIKTSTISARSGDTLRDLESDLSHYVKVYDRDGDRVDGKAEWVSSPSTKVKKTGSYQFDFYPDDDDYDNVRGTIKISVSGRGDDDDGDTTTGGLTIKTSTISARSGDTLRDLESDLNHYVKVYDRDGDRVDGKAEWVSSYSTKVTKSGSFKFDFYP
;
A
#
# COMPACT_ATOMS: atom_id res chain seq x y z
N MET A 1 29.04 66.68 38.34
CA MET A 1 29.85 65.79 37.50
C MET A 1 29.24 64.39 37.57
N LYS A 2 28.93 63.76 36.41
CA LYS A 2 28.32 62.42 36.20
C LYS A 2 26.81 62.34 36.49
N ALA A 3 25.87 62.60 35.57
CA ALA A 3 25.60 62.11 34.20
C ALA A 3 24.78 60.80 34.14
N LEU A 4 23.97 60.69 33.08
CA LEU A 4 23.00 59.64 32.64
C LEU A 4 21.57 59.84 33.17
N ILE A 5 20.66 60.63 32.56
CA ILE A 5 20.22 60.83 31.16
C ILE A 5 19.48 59.62 30.54
N LYS A 6 18.17 59.82 30.37
CA LYS A 6 17.17 59.11 29.56
C LYS A 6 17.56 58.98 28.08
N LYS A 7 16.81 58.12 27.36
CA LYS A 7 16.68 57.90 25.87
C LYS A 7 17.34 56.57 25.44
N CYS A 8 16.93 55.81 24.43
CA CYS A 8 15.83 55.82 23.45
C CYS A 8 15.77 54.43 22.78
N VAL A 9 14.65 54.16 22.12
CA VAL A 9 14.38 53.16 21.06
C VAL A 9 15.55 52.97 20.07
N ALA A 10 15.90 51.73 19.71
CA ALA A 10 16.33 51.36 18.35
C ALA A 10 16.39 49.83 18.15
N LEU A 11 15.64 49.38 17.14
CA LEU A 11 15.76 48.12 16.41
C LEU A 11 17.20 47.95 15.88
N ALA A 12 17.83 46.78 16.07
CA ALA A 12 18.98 46.35 15.28
C ALA A 12 18.95 44.83 15.09
N LEU A 13 18.51 44.45 13.89
CA LEU A 13 18.64 43.13 13.27
C LEU A 13 20.09 42.99 12.78
N ALA A 14 20.93 42.13 13.37
CA ALA A 14 22.14 41.59 12.73
C ALA A 14 22.82 40.46 13.53
N ALA A 15 22.94 39.31 12.88
CA ALA A 15 24.05 38.36 12.95
C ALA A 15 24.55 37.89 14.33
N ILE A 16 24.02 36.75 14.81
CA ILE A 16 24.83 35.83 15.62
C ILE A 16 25.48 34.85 14.63
N THR A 17 26.75 35.10 14.39
CA THR A 17 27.68 34.28 13.64
C THR A 17 27.80 32.90 14.27
N ALA A 18 27.86 31.89 13.39
CA ALA A 18 28.22 30.52 13.71
C ALA A 18 29.57 30.47 14.42
N LEU A 19 29.58 29.98 15.67
CA LEU A 19 30.80 29.50 16.31
C LEU A 19 30.83 27.98 16.14
N SER A 20 31.52 27.53 15.10
CA SER A 20 31.84 26.14 14.84
C SER A 20 32.84 25.64 15.89
N LEU A 21 32.35 24.82 16.83
CA LEU A 21 33.16 23.78 17.44
C LEU A 21 32.94 22.52 16.64
N ALA A 22 33.99 22.09 15.94
CA ALA A 22 34.04 20.82 15.23
C ALA A 22 33.99 19.66 16.23
N ALA A 23 32.78 19.26 16.61
CA ALA A 23 32.48 17.86 16.76
C ALA A 23 31.89 17.43 15.42
N GLY A 24 32.41 16.37 14.81
CA GLY A 24 31.80 15.71 13.65
C GLY A 24 30.45 15.14 14.05
N ILE A 25 29.46 16.01 14.22
CA ILE A 25 28.06 15.64 14.41
C ILE A 25 27.54 15.59 12.98
N GLN A 26 27.38 14.38 12.47
CA GLN A 26 26.55 14.14 11.30
C GLN A 26 25.23 14.84 11.58
N ALA A 27 24.94 15.94 10.87
CA ALA A 27 23.74 16.73 11.09
C ALA A 27 22.56 15.79 10.92
N ALA A 28 21.95 15.38 12.04
CA ALA A 28 20.82 14.48 12.00
C ALA A 28 19.76 15.18 11.14
N THR A 29 19.32 14.51 10.07
CA THR A 29 18.23 15.01 9.24
C THR A 29 17.07 15.36 10.16
N THR A 30 16.73 16.64 10.25
CA THR A 30 15.66 17.10 11.13
C THR A 30 14.33 16.61 10.56
N ILE A 31 13.76 15.56 11.16
CA ILE A 31 12.47 15.03 10.77
C ILE A 31 11.40 15.68 11.64
N TYR A 32 10.47 16.38 10.99
CA TYR A 32 9.33 17.02 11.62
C TYR A 32 8.07 16.16 11.51
N SER A 33 7.28 16.18 12.58
CA SER A 33 5.88 15.73 12.60
C SER A 33 4.96 16.91 12.89
N VAL A 34 3.67 16.75 12.59
CA VAL A 34 2.67 17.80 12.77
C VAL A 34 1.61 17.30 13.73
N LYS A 35 1.26 18.14 14.72
CA LYS A 35 0.15 17.89 15.62
C LYS A 35 -0.85 19.03 15.53
N ILE A 36 -2.11 18.68 15.29
CA ILE A 36 -3.19 19.66 15.13
C ILE A 36 -4.02 19.66 16.41
N GLN A 37 -4.14 20.83 17.05
CA GLN A 37 -4.92 20.99 18.27
C GLN A 37 -5.82 22.21 18.13
N LYS A 38 -7.13 21.96 17.97
CA LYS A 38 -8.12 23.01 17.72
C LYS A 38 -7.71 23.84 16.49
N ASN A 39 -7.39 25.10 16.70
CA ASN A 39 -6.99 26.08 15.69
C ASN A 39 -5.48 26.31 15.67
N SER A 40 -4.68 25.40 16.23
CA SER A 40 -3.23 25.52 16.25
C SER A 40 -2.57 24.32 15.55
N ILE A 41 -1.56 24.63 14.74
CA ILE A 41 -0.69 23.65 14.07
C ILE A 41 0.65 23.66 14.81
N LEU A 42 0.99 22.56 15.48
CA LEU A 42 2.22 22.40 16.24
C LEU A 42 3.20 21.58 15.41
N ILE A 43 4.35 22.17 15.10
CA ILE A 43 5.45 21.46 14.45
C ILE A 43 6.28 20.83 15.54
N GLN A 44 6.57 19.54 15.40
CA GLN A 44 7.27 18.76 16.40
C GLN A 44 8.53 18.12 15.82
N ASN A 45 9.60 18.08 16.61
CA ASN A 45 10.79 17.29 16.33
C ASN A 45 11.00 16.30 17.48
N LYS A 46 11.09 15.01 17.18
CA LYS A 46 11.22 13.94 18.19
C LYS A 46 10.17 14.05 19.31
N GLY A 47 8.92 14.36 18.93
CA GLY A 47 7.78 14.51 19.84
C GLY A 47 7.73 15.82 20.63
N LYS A 48 8.75 16.68 20.56
CA LYS A 48 8.77 18.00 21.21
C LYS A 48 8.29 19.06 20.24
N THR A 49 7.36 19.90 20.67
CA THR A 49 6.92 21.06 19.89
C THR A 49 8.08 22.04 19.76
N VAL A 50 8.44 22.37 18.51
CA VAL A 50 9.47 23.35 18.17
C VAL A 50 8.85 24.68 17.75
N GLU A 51 7.70 24.64 17.08
CA GLU A 51 6.97 25.82 16.63
C GLU A 51 5.46 25.61 16.71
N THR A 52 4.71 26.71 16.79
CA THR A 52 3.25 26.70 16.85
C THR A 52 2.71 27.82 15.98
N TYR A 53 1.67 27.50 15.20
CA TYR A 53 1.06 28.41 14.24
C TYR A 53 -0.45 28.48 14.49
N ASP A 54 -0.98 29.69 14.56
CA ASP A 54 -2.41 29.93 14.68
C ASP A 54 -3.10 29.89 13.31
N ALA A 55 -4.03 28.96 13.18
CA ALA A 55 -4.80 28.69 11.98
C ALA A 55 -6.26 29.12 12.17
N LYS A 56 -6.82 29.75 11.15
CA LYS A 56 -8.26 30.03 11.10
C LYS A 56 -9.06 28.76 10.87
N SER A 57 -8.55 27.87 10.01
CA SER A 57 -9.10 26.55 9.77
C SER A 57 -7.98 25.52 9.68
N THR A 58 -8.35 24.26 9.92
CA THR A 58 -7.46 23.09 9.79
C THR A 58 -7.67 22.42 8.43
N ASP A 59 -7.83 23.25 7.39
CA ASP A 59 -7.79 22.83 6.00
C ASP A 59 -6.35 22.94 5.51
N LEU A 60 -5.73 21.78 5.34
CA LEU A 60 -4.31 21.67 5.11
C LEU A 60 -4.03 21.12 3.71
N THR A 61 -3.00 21.64 3.06
CA THR A 61 -2.44 21.04 1.84
C THR A 61 -0.97 20.71 2.07
N LEU A 62 -0.60 19.46 1.82
CA LEU A 62 0.78 19.02 1.81
C LEU A 62 1.25 18.97 0.35
N SER A 63 2.32 19.71 0.04
CA SER A 63 2.91 19.81 -1.28
C SER A 63 4.44 19.72 -1.20
N GLN A 64 5.09 19.62 -2.36
CA GLN A 64 6.54 19.76 -2.45
C GLN A 64 6.92 20.85 -3.44
N GLU A 65 7.86 21.70 -3.04
CA GLU A 65 8.46 22.71 -3.91
C GLU A 65 9.97 22.73 -3.72
N TYR A 66 10.74 22.67 -4.82
CA TYR A 66 12.21 22.63 -4.80
C TYR A 66 12.80 21.61 -3.81
N GLY A 67 12.19 20.42 -3.76
CA GLY A 67 12.61 19.33 -2.87
C GLY A 67 12.14 19.47 -1.41
N LYS A 68 11.56 20.62 -1.01
CA LYS A 68 11.09 20.87 0.35
C LYS A 68 9.60 20.57 0.47
N LEU A 69 9.21 19.87 1.53
CA LEU A 69 7.81 19.71 1.90
C LEU A 69 7.27 21.01 2.48
N LEU A 70 6.09 21.39 2.01
CA LEU A 70 5.36 22.56 2.47
C LEU A 70 4.00 22.12 2.99
N LEU A 71 3.61 22.65 4.16
CA LEU A 71 2.26 22.51 4.69
C LEU A 71 1.55 23.86 4.61
N SER A 72 0.65 23.98 3.64
CA SER A 72 -0.15 25.17 3.41
C SER A 72 -1.40 25.17 4.29
N TYR A 73 -1.75 26.34 4.84
CA TYR A 73 -2.94 26.55 5.66
C TYR A 73 -3.43 28.00 5.57
N LYS A 74 -4.63 28.27 6.12
CA LYS A 74 -5.15 29.63 6.32
C LYS A 74 -4.87 30.10 7.74
N ASN A 75 -4.10 31.17 7.88
CA ASN A 75 -3.84 31.79 9.19
C ASN A 75 -5.08 32.53 9.72
N ALA A 76 -5.01 33.03 10.96
CA ALA A 76 -6.09 33.78 11.61
C ALA A 76 -6.66 34.95 10.76
N GLN A 77 -5.82 35.57 9.92
CA GLN A 77 -6.18 36.67 9.01
C GLN A 77 -6.73 36.20 7.66
N ASN A 78 -7.04 34.90 7.49
CA ASN A 78 -7.53 34.29 6.25
C ASN A 78 -6.52 34.32 5.08
N LEU A 79 -5.24 34.56 5.37
CA LEU A 79 -4.19 34.56 4.37
C LEU A 79 -3.57 33.16 4.27
N SER A 80 -3.25 32.74 3.04
CA SER A 80 -2.52 31.50 2.83
C SER A 80 -1.08 31.64 3.35
N ARG A 81 -0.61 30.63 4.07
CA ARG A 81 0.74 30.54 4.61
C ARG A 81 1.24 29.13 4.43
N ASP A 82 2.54 29.00 4.20
CA ASP A 82 3.23 27.72 4.05
C ASP A 82 4.23 27.54 5.19
N ILE A 83 4.23 26.35 5.77
CA ILE A 83 5.21 25.93 6.76
C ILE A 83 6.19 24.99 6.07
N ALA A 84 7.48 25.35 6.05
CA ALA A 84 8.51 24.51 5.47
C ALA A 84 8.92 23.39 6.43
N LEU A 85 8.72 22.13 6.02
CA LEU A 85 9.05 20.93 6.81
C LEU A 85 10.36 20.27 6.36
N GLY A 86 11.19 20.97 5.59
CA GLY A 86 12.48 20.48 5.09
C GLY A 86 12.33 19.45 3.97
N THR A 87 13.39 18.68 3.70
CA THR A 87 13.51 17.75 2.56
C THR A 87 13.12 16.31 2.89
N GLN A 88 12.35 16.11 3.96
CA GLN A 88 11.96 14.79 4.43
C GLN A 88 11.02 14.08 3.44
N SER A 89 11.11 12.75 3.36
CA SER A 89 10.26 11.89 2.51
C SER A 89 9.17 11.18 3.30
N SER A 90 9.03 11.52 4.58
CA SER A 90 7.98 10.99 5.46
C SER A 90 7.43 12.10 6.34
N LEU A 91 6.11 12.08 6.55
CA LEU A 91 5.44 12.97 7.50
C LEU A 91 4.46 12.16 8.36
N THR A 92 4.46 12.44 9.66
CA THR A 92 3.45 11.94 10.59
C THR A 92 2.56 13.09 11.03
N ILE A 93 1.24 12.89 10.99
CA ILE A 93 0.24 13.87 11.42
C ILE A 93 -0.61 13.26 12.54
N GLN A 94 -0.83 14.05 13.58
CA GLN A 94 -1.66 13.75 14.74
C GLN A 94 -2.74 14.82 14.96
N GLY A 95 -3.80 14.46 15.67
CA GLY A 95 -4.88 15.39 16.04
C GLY A 95 -5.97 15.57 14.97
N ALA A 96 -6.82 16.57 15.18
CA ALA A 96 -8.05 16.73 14.41
C ALA A 96 -7.92 17.77 13.29
N ALA A 97 -8.14 17.36 12.04
CA ALA A 97 -8.13 18.23 10.86
C ALA A 97 -9.51 18.25 10.18
N SER A 98 -9.91 19.41 9.68
CA SER A 98 -11.12 19.56 8.87
C SER A 98 -10.89 18.90 7.51
N SER A 99 -9.78 19.25 6.85
CA SER A 99 -9.38 18.60 5.62
C SER A 99 -7.86 18.50 5.49
N LEU A 100 -7.42 17.46 4.78
CA LEU A 100 -6.03 17.29 4.38
C LEU A 100 -5.97 16.90 2.91
N THR A 101 -5.24 17.66 2.10
CA THR A 101 -5.00 17.39 0.69
C THR A 101 -3.54 17.06 0.46
N LEU A 102 -3.26 15.94 -0.21
CA LEU A 102 -1.92 15.59 -0.68
C LEU A 102 -1.84 15.94 -2.14
N ASP A 103 -1.08 16.99 -2.44
CA ASP A 103 -0.96 17.56 -3.78
C ASP A 103 -0.14 16.66 -4.71
N SER A 104 -0.42 16.70 -6.01
CA SER A 104 0.27 15.90 -7.03
C SER A 104 1.77 16.21 -7.18
N SER A 105 2.23 17.35 -6.66
CA SER A 105 3.66 17.70 -6.58
C SER A 105 4.46 16.77 -5.67
N LEU A 106 3.82 16.04 -4.75
CA LEU A 106 4.51 15.12 -3.86
C LEU A 106 5.07 13.90 -4.62
N PRO A 107 6.29 13.44 -4.29
CA PRO A 107 6.95 12.37 -5.01
C PRO A 107 6.34 11.00 -4.65
N THR A 108 6.52 10.01 -5.53
CA THR A 108 6.09 8.61 -5.30
C THR A 108 6.73 7.98 -4.06
N SER A 109 7.91 8.46 -3.66
CA SER A 109 8.62 8.03 -2.45
C SER A 109 8.02 8.58 -1.15
N MET A 110 7.12 9.57 -1.24
CA MET A 110 6.54 10.22 -0.07
C MET A 110 5.70 9.25 0.75
N ARG A 111 5.87 9.32 2.07
CA ARG A 111 5.14 8.52 3.04
C ARG A 111 4.37 9.42 4.00
N LEU A 112 3.06 9.24 4.07
CA LEU A 112 2.23 9.90 5.08
C LEU A 112 1.75 8.88 6.10
N VAL A 113 1.80 9.25 7.38
CA VAL A 113 1.16 8.50 8.46
C VAL A 113 0.18 9.41 9.19
N LEU A 114 -1.11 9.05 9.13
CA LEU A 114 -2.12 9.58 10.05
C LEU A 114 -2.09 8.68 11.28
N ASP A 115 -1.47 9.17 12.35
CA ASP A 115 -1.16 8.34 13.51
C ASP A 115 -2.37 8.11 14.42
N THR A 116 -2.19 7.29 15.45
CA THR A 116 -3.22 7.00 16.45
C THR A 116 -3.70 8.30 17.10
N GLY A 117 -5.02 8.48 17.18
CA GLY A 117 -5.64 9.71 17.70
C GLY A 117 -5.73 10.86 16.69
N SER A 118 -5.33 10.65 15.43
CA SER A 118 -5.70 11.56 14.34
C SER A 118 -7.17 11.38 13.94
N SER A 119 -7.81 12.48 13.54
CA SER A 119 -9.17 12.49 13.00
C SER A 119 -9.25 13.50 11.85
N VAL A 120 -9.45 13.04 10.62
CA VAL A 120 -9.52 13.90 9.43
C VAL A 120 -10.90 13.77 8.80
N SER A 121 -11.64 14.88 8.68
CA SER A 121 -12.99 14.80 8.11
C SER A 121 -12.96 14.54 6.60
N SER A 122 -12.07 15.21 5.86
CA SER A 122 -11.88 14.98 4.42
C SER A 122 -10.40 14.83 4.06
N LEU A 123 -9.98 13.62 3.67
CA LEU A 123 -8.65 13.33 3.14
C LEU A 123 -8.70 13.18 1.62
N LYS A 124 -8.00 14.05 0.88
CA LYS A 124 -7.87 13.99 -0.59
C LYS A 124 -6.43 13.64 -0.97
N ILE A 125 -6.27 12.64 -1.81
CA ILE A 125 -4.96 12.12 -2.21
C ILE A 125 -4.84 12.23 -3.72
N ALA A 126 -4.09 13.23 -4.18
CA ALA A 126 -3.71 13.42 -5.57
C ALA A 126 -2.24 13.02 -5.83
N SER A 127 -1.49 12.65 -4.79
CA SER A 127 -0.11 12.17 -4.91
C SER A 127 -0.02 10.64 -5.02
N PRO A 128 0.94 10.08 -5.78
CA PRO A 128 1.09 8.63 -5.95
C PRO A 128 1.83 7.94 -4.78
N GLY A 129 2.01 8.62 -3.65
CA GLY A 129 2.79 8.13 -2.52
C GLY A 129 2.14 6.98 -1.73
N LYS A 130 2.75 6.65 -0.59
CA LYS A 130 2.24 5.64 0.36
C LYS A 130 1.62 6.33 1.57
N ILE A 131 0.39 5.95 1.90
CA ILE A 131 -0.38 6.55 2.99
C ILE A 131 -0.78 5.47 3.98
N THR A 132 -0.49 5.67 5.26
CA THR A 132 -0.90 4.79 6.35
C THR A 132 -1.88 5.51 7.26
N ILE A 133 -3.04 4.90 7.50
CA ILE A 133 -4.10 5.45 8.35
C ILE A 133 -4.22 4.58 9.60
N ARG A 134 -3.85 5.13 10.75
CA ARG A 134 -4.00 4.52 12.08
C ARG A 134 -5.05 5.23 12.93
N GLY A 135 -5.47 6.43 12.53
CA GLY A 135 -6.56 7.18 13.13
C GLY A 135 -7.87 7.09 12.33
N LYS A 136 -8.73 8.09 12.49
CA LYS A 136 -10.03 8.18 11.84
C LYS A 136 -9.99 9.07 10.61
N VAL A 137 -10.62 8.64 9.52
CA VAL A 137 -10.91 9.46 8.34
C VAL A 137 -12.39 9.31 8.01
N ASP A 138 -13.14 10.40 7.91
CA ASP A 138 -14.55 10.30 7.53
C ASP A 138 -14.65 10.05 6.02
N THR A 139 -14.22 11.00 5.20
CA THR A 139 -14.20 10.85 3.75
C THR A 139 -12.76 10.76 3.21
N LEU A 140 -12.44 9.68 2.53
CA LEU A 140 -11.19 9.46 1.79
C LEU A 140 -11.48 9.54 0.29
N THR A 141 -10.74 10.37 -0.45
CA THR A 141 -10.76 10.40 -1.92
C THR A 141 -9.36 10.19 -2.47
N VAL A 142 -9.20 9.22 -3.38
CA VAL A 142 -7.92 8.89 -4.01
C VAL A 142 -8.05 9.03 -5.53
N SER A 143 -7.38 10.04 -6.08
CA SER A 143 -7.41 10.36 -7.52
C SER A 143 -6.10 10.04 -8.25
N SER A 144 -5.13 9.46 -7.55
CA SER A 144 -3.81 9.08 -8.05
C SER A 144 -3.55 7.58 -7.88
N ALA A 145 -2.40 7.11 -8.37
CA ALA A 145 -1.91 5.74 -8.14
C ALA A 145 -1.40 5.48 -6.71
N ALA A 146 -1.95 6.18 -5.71
CA ALA A 146 -1.52 6.06 -4.33
C ALA A 146 -1.83 4.68 -3.76
N ARG A 147 -1.00 4.24 -2.82
CA ARG A 147 -1.26 3.08 -1.98
C ARG A 147 -1.66 3.53 -0.58
N VAL A 148 -2.91 3.29 -0.22
CA VAL A 148 -3.48 3.59 1.09
C VAL A 148 -3.62 2.30 1.89
N THR A 149 -3.04 2.29 3.09
CA THR A 149 -3.15 1.19 4.05
C THR A 149 -3.82 1.68 5.32
N VAL A 150 -5.02 1.19 5.61
CA VAL A 150 -5.68 1.37 6.91
C VAL A 150 -5.17 0.26 7.83
N SER A 151 -4.51 0.66 8.90
CA SER A 151 -3.87 -0.25 9.86
C SER A 151 -4.76 -0.51 11.07
N LYS A 152 -4.35 -1.42 11.96
CA LYS A 152 -5.07 -1.75 13.20
C LYS A 152 -5.49 -0.49 13.97
N GLY A 153 -6.78 -0.39 14.30
CA GLY A 153 -7.38 0.76 14.99
C GLY A 153 -7.73 1.95 14.09
N GLY A 154 -7.27 1.94 12.83
CA GLY A 154 -7.65 2.93 11.84
C GLY A 154 -9.05 2.68 11.29
N VAL A 155 -9.78 3.77 11.07
CA VAL A 155 -11.17 3.74 10.60
C VAL A 155 -11.34 4.70 9.44
N VAL A 156 -11.91 4.24 8.33
CA VAL A 156 -12.36 5.06 7.21
C VAL A 156 -13.86 4.89 7.04
N THR A 157 -14.64 5.96 7.06
CA THR A 157 -16.11 5.85 6.89
C THR A 157 -16.46 5.64 5.41
N ASP A 158 -16.04 6.54 4.54
CA ASP A 158 -16.34 6.52 3.11
C ASP A 158 -15.06 6.72 2.31
N ALA A 159 -14.61 5.67 1.62
CA ALA A 159 -13.50 5.73 0.68
C ALA A 159 -14.02 5.84 -0.76
N THR A 160 -13.44 6.72 -1.56
CA THR A 160 -13.71 6.85 -3.00
C THR A 160 -12.40 6.80 -3.77
N LEU A 161 -12.21 5.76 -4.59
CA LEU A 161 -11.07 5.61 -5.48
C LEU A 161 -11.52 5.96 -6.89
N THR A 162 -11.01 7.06 -7.44
CA THR A 162 -11.33 7.51 -8.81
C THR A 162 -10.24 7.16 -9.81
N SER A 163 -9.07 6.71 -9.33
CA SER A 163 -7.99 6.20 -10.18
C SER A 163 -8.05 4.68 -10.26
N SER A 164 -7.94 4.14 -11.47
CA SER A 164 -7.82 2.69 -11.73
C SER A 164 -6.56 2.07 -11.13
N SER A 165 -5.55 2.88 -10.80
CA SER A 165 -4.28 2.42 -10.22
C SER A 165 -4.19 2.66 -8.71
N ALA A 166 -5.25 3.21 -8.10
CA ALA A 166 -5.31 3.38 -6.67
C ALA A 166 -5.42 2.02 -5.97
N VAL A 167 -4.73 1.88 -4.84
CA VAL A 167 -4.75 0.68 -4.01
C VAL A 167 -5.20 1.06 -2.61
N LEU A 168 -6.25 0.40 -2.11
CA LEU A 168 -6.73 0.50 -0.73
C LEU A 168 -6.63 -0.86 -0.04
N ILE A 169 -5.97 -0.88 1.11
CA ILE A 169 -5.77 -2.09 1.92
C ILE A 169 -6.28 -1.83 3.32
N ALA A 170 -7.22 -2.65 3.81
CA ALA A 170 -7.58 -2.69 5.23
C ALA A 170 -6.89 -3.86 5.92
N GLY A 171 -5.86 -3.56 6.71
CA GLY A 171 -5.16 -4.57 7.50
C GLY A 171 -6.04 -5.17 8.61
N THR A 172 -5.53 -6.22 9.26
CA THR A 172 -6.22 -6.88 10.37
C THR A 172 -6.53 -5.90 11.50
N GLY A 173 -7.81 -5.81 11.89
CA GLY A 173 -8.28 -4.89 12.93
C GLY A 173 -8.42 -3.43 12.48
N ALA A 174 -8.35 -3.16 11.18
CA ALA A 174 -8.76 -1.89 10.57
C ALA A 174 -10.23 -1.94 10.15
N GLN A 175 -10.85 -0.79 9.90
CA GLN A 175 -12.20 -0.70 9.36
C GLN A 175 -12.28 0.30 8.21
N VAL A 176 -12.89 -0.10 7.10
CA VAL A 176 -13.33 0.77 6.01
C VAL A 176 -14.80 0.47 5.78
N LYS A 177 -15.71 1.35 6.20
CA LYS A 177 -17.14 1.06 6.20
C LYS A 177 -17.71 0.95 4.79
N ASN A 178 -17.43 1.94 3.95
CA ASN A 178 -17.85 1.98 2.56
C ASN A 178 -16.65 2.30 1.65
N ALA A 179 -16.55 1.62 0.52
CA ALA A 179 -15.59 1.92 -0.54
C ALA A 179 -16.32 2.02 -1.88
N THR A 180 -16.22 3.16 -2.55
CA THR A 180 -16.66 3.36 -3.93
C THR A 180 -15.43 3.39 -4.83
N VAL A 181 -15.35 2.54 -5.83
CA VAL A 181 -14.15 2.41 -6.67
C VAL A 181 -14.46 2.47 -8.15
N VAL A 182 -13.47 2.72 -8.99
CA VAL A 182 -13.60 2.58 -10.44
C VAL A 182 -13.10 1.20 -10.88
N LYS A 183 -13.46 0.78 -12.09
CA LYS A 183 -12.95 -0.47 -12.68
C LYS A 183 -11.41 -0.49 -12.61
N LYS A 184 -10.83 -1.64 -12.25
CA LYS A 184 -9.39 -1.92 -12.06
C LYS A 184 -8.73 -1.38 -10.78
N SER A 185 -9.38 -0.49 -10.01
CA SER A 185 -8.85 -0.13 -8.68
C SER A 185 -8.74 -1.36 -7.78
N SER A 186 -7.73 -1.40 -6.93
CA SER A 186 -7.52 -2.54 -6.03
C SER A 186 -8.01 -2.22 -4.62
N VAL A 187 -8.94 -3.02 -4.10
CA VAL A 187 -9.40 -2.96 -2.71
C VAL A 187 -9.27 -4.35 -2.10
N SER A 188 -8.64 -4.45 -0.94
CA SER A 188 -8.43 -5.74 -0.26
C SER A 188 -8.35 -5.58 1.25
N GLY A 189 -8.55 -6.68 1.96
CA GLY A 189 -8.43 -6.73 3.42
C GLY A 189 -9.72 -7.09 4.13
N SER A 190 -9.61 -7.75 5.29
CA SER A 190 -10.76 -8.21 6.06
C SER A 190 -11.55 -7.09 6.74
N GLY A 191 -10.96 -5.89 6.85
CA GLY A 191 -11.61 -4.71 7.39
C GLY A 191 -12.47 -3.92 6.40
N ILE A 192 -12.55 -4.34 5.14
CA ILE A 192 -13.40 -3.69 4.13
C ILE A 192 -14.85 -4.13 4.30
N GLY A 193 -15.75 -3.17 4.46
CA GLY A 193 -17.19 -3.35 4.50
C GLY A 193 -17.79 -3.39 3.09
N THR A 194 -18.69 -2.45 2.81
CA THR A 194 -19.40 -2.41 1.51
C THR A 194 -18.49 -1.87 0.41
N VAL A 195 -18.39 -2.56 -0.72
CA VAL A 195 -17.70 -2.07 -1.93
C VAL A 195 -18.72 -1.82 -3.03
N LYS A 196 -18.69 -0.64 -3.63
CA LYS A 196 -19.49 -0.23 -4.80
C LYS A 196 -18.55 0.14 -5.93
N VAL A 197 -18.88 -0.22 -7.17
CA VAL A 197 -18.11 0.21 -8.35
C VAL A 197 -18.87 1.34 -9.05
N LYS A 198 -18.24 2.51 -9.21
CA LYS A 198 -18.81 3.70 -9.83
C LYS A 198 -19.02 3.45 -11.33
N GLY A 199 -20.26 3.58 -11.78
CA GLY A 199 -20.70 3.23 -13.14
C GLY A 199 -21.42 1.88 -13.25
N SER A 200 -21.69 1.21 -12.13
CA SER A 200 -22.57 0.06 -12.05
C SER A 200 -23.97 0.49 -11.60
N ASP A 201 -24.75 1.07 -12.51
CA ASP A 201 -26.21 1.11 -12.36
C ASP A 201 -26.76 -0.20 -12.94
N SER A 202 -26.84 -1.24 -12.12
CA SER A 202 -27.79 -2.35 -12.24
C SER A 202 -27.65 -3.27 -11.02
N ASP A 203 -28.78 -3.37 -10.32
CA ASP A 203 -29.24 -4.34 -9.34
C ASP A 203 -28.26 -5.44 -8.87
N GLY A 204 -28.11 -5.46 -7.54
CA GLY A 204 -27.16 -6.30 -6.83
C GLY A 204 -27.27 -7.79 -7.14
N ARG A 205 -26.14 -8.33 -7.56
CA ARG A 205 -25.53 -9.60 -7.11
C ARG A 205 -24.06 -9.55 -7.50
N ASP A 206 -23.21 -10.09 -6.64
CA ASP A 206 -21.76 -10.05 -6.72
C ASP A 206 -21.22 -10.85 -7.93
N ASP A 207 -21.39 -10.30 -9.14
CA ASP A 207 -20.94 -10.91 -10.39
C ASP A 207 -19.66 -10.21 -10.87
N ASN A 208 -18.53 -10.95 -10.89
CA ASN A 208 -17.32 -10.48 -11.54
C ASN A 208 -17.55 -10.48 -13.06
N THR A 209 -17.90 -9.33 -13.61
CA THR A 209 -18.24 -9.18 -15.03
C THR A 209 -17.02 -8.82 -15.87
N THR A 210 -16.57 -9.75 -16.71
CA THR A 210 -15.59 -9.49 -17.77
C THR A 210 -16.34 -9.43 -19.10
N THR A 211 -16.08 -8.40 -19.91
CA THR A 211 -16.62 -8.27 -21.27
C THR A 211 -15.48 -8.40 -22.26
N ASP A 212 -15.55 -9.39 -23.14
CA ASP A 212 -14.62 -9.60 -24.26
C ASP A 212 -15.43 -10.17 -25.45
N GLY A 213 -15.09 -9.80 -26.68
CA GLY A 213 -15.74 -10.31 -27.90
C GLY A 213 -17.24 -10.00 -28.10
N GLY A 214 -17.89 -9.27 -27.19
CA GLY A 214 -19.34 -9.07 -27.19
C GLY A 214 -20.09 -10.02 -26.25
N LEU A 215 -19.36 -10.88 -25.52
CA LEU A 215 -19.88 -11.74 -24.46
C LEU A 215 -19.65 -11.12 -23.08
N THR A 216 -20.63 -11.29 -22.20
CA THR A 216 -20.62 -10.91 -20.80
C THR A 216 -20.49 -12.15 -19.93
N ILE A 217 -19.35 -12.31 -19.27
CA ILE A 217 -19.11 -13.42 -18.34
C ILE A 217 -19.52 -12.99 -16.94
N LYS A 218 -20.42 -13.73 -16.30
CA LYS A 218 -20.78 -13.60 -14.89
C LYS A 218 -20.22 -14.78 -14.12
N THR A 219 -19.40 -14.51 -13.09
CA THR A 219 -18.86 -15.55 -12.22
C THR A 219 -19.23 -15.34 -10.76
N SER A 220 -19.54 -16.44 -10.07
CA SER A 220 -19.74 -16.47 -8.62
C SER A 220 -18.54 -17.09 -7.90
N THR A 221 -18.38 -16.81 -6.60
CA THR A 221 -17.23 -17.33 -5.84
C THR A 221 -17.37 -18.83 -5.60
N ILE A 222 -16.33 -19.60 -5.93
CA ILE A 222 -16.20 -21.02 -5.59
C ILE A 222 -15.67 -21.14 -4.16
N SER A 223 -16.27 -22.01 -3.36
CA SER A 223 -15.76 -22.32 -2.02
C SER A 223 -14.91 -23.59 -2.07
N ALA A 224 -13.67 -23.51 -1.57
CA ALA A 224 -12.72 -24.61 -1.58
C ALA A 224 -12.09 -24.83 -0.19
N ARG A 225 -11.58 -26.03 0.05
CA ARG A 225 -10.75 -26.37 1.22
C ARG A 225 -9.28 -26.21 0.87
N SER A 226 -8.47 -25.91 1.88
CA SER A 226 -7.01 -25.80 1.69
C SER A 226 -6.46 -27.16 1.25
N GLY A 227 -5.90 -27.19 0.04
CA GLY A 227 -5.37 -28.42 -0.55
C GLY A 227 -6.19 -29.00 -1.69
N ASP A 228 -7.40 -28.50 -1.94
CA ASP A 228 -8.20 -28.84 -3.13
C ASP A 228 -7.43 -28.45 -4.39
N THR A 229 -7.56 -29.25 -5.45
CA THR A 229 -6.96 -28.96 -6.76
C THR A 229 -7.97 -28.28 -7.67
N LEU A 230 -7.50 -27.56 -8.69
CA LEU A 230 -8.40 -26.97 -9.69
C LEU A 230 -9.25 -28.02 -10.41
N ARG A 231 -8.73 -29.25 -10.58
CA ARG A 231 -9.50 -30.40 -11.05
C ARG A 231 -10.70 -30.69 -10.16
N ASP A 232 -10.54 -30.63 -8.84
CA ASP A 232 -11.64 -30.88 -7.90
C ASP A 232 -12.74 -29.82 -7.99
N LEU A 233 -12.40 -28.63 -8.51
CA LEU A 233 -13.29 -27.48 -8.64
C LEU A 233 -13.83 -27.27 -10.07
N GLU A 234 -13.58 -28.20 -11.00
CA GLU A 234 -13.97 -28.07 -12.41
C GLU A 234 -15.50 -28.11 -12.61
N SER A 235 -16.20 -28.96 -11.84
CA SER A 235 -17.67 -28.96 -11.82
C SER A 235 -18.24 -27.65 -11.27
N ASP A 236 -17.59 -27.09 -10.23
CA ASP A 236 -18.01 -25.82 -9.65
C ASP A 236 -17.72 -24.66 -10.61
N LEU A 237 -16.60 -24.69 -11.33
CA LEU A 237 -16.29 -23.72 -12.38
C LEU A 237 -17.40 -23.68 -13.42
N SER A 238 -17.79 -24.84 -13.96
CA SER A 238 -18.85 -24.92 -14.97
C SER A 238 -20.21 -24.45 -14.43
N HIS A 239 -20.47 -24.64 -13.15
CA HIS A 239 -21.72 -24.22 -12.53
C HIS A 239 -21.78 -22.72 -12.23
N TYR A 240 -20.65 -22.13 -11.82
CA TYR A 240 -20.57 -20.73 -11.38
C TYR A 240 -20.12 -19.76 -12.46
N VAL A 241 -19.68 -20.24 -13.62
CA VAL A 241 -19.47 -19.43 -14.83
C VAL A 241 -20.75 -19.41 -15.65
N LYS A 242 -21.28 -18.22 -15.92
CA LYS A 242 -22.43 -18.01 -16.79
C LYS A 242 -22.08 -16.95 -17.82
N VAL A 243 -22.24 -17.26 -19.10
CA VAL A 243 -21.90 -16.34 -20.19
C VAL A 243 -23.17 -15.91 -20.90
N TYR A 244 -23.22 -14.64 -21.29
CA TYR A 244 -24.35 -14.03 -21.97
C TYR A 244 -23.86 -13.27 -23.19
N ASP A 245 -24.66 -13.16 -24.23
CA ASP A 245 -24.36 -12.33 -25.39
C ASP A 245 -24.67 -10.84 -25.15
N ARG A 246 -24.68 -10.06 -26.24
CA ARG A 246 -24.97 -8.62 -26.21
C ARG A 246 -26.45 -8.32 -25.93
N ASP A 247 -27.34 -9.22 -26.33
CA ASP A 247 -28.79 -9.10 -26.17
C ASP A 247 -29.25 -9.59 -24.79
N GLY A 248 -28.36 -10.25 -24.06
CA GLY A 248 -28.56 -10.75 -22.70
C GLY A 248 -29.02 -12.20 -22.66
N ASP A 249 -28.98 -12.91 -23.79
CA ASP A 249 -29.31 -14.32 -23.87
C ASP A 249 -28.13 -15.17 -23.39
N ARG A 250 -28.44 -16.31 -22.77
CA ARG A 250 -27.42 -17.19 -22.22
C ARG A 250 -26.71 -17.93 -23.35
N VAL A 251 -25.38 -17.85 -23.35
CA VAL A 251 -24.51 -18.59 -24.28
C VAL A 251 -24.05 -19.85 -23.57
N ASP A 252 -24.38 -21.00 -24.16
CA ASP A 252 -23.92 -22.31 -23.70
C ASP A 252 -22.48 -22.56 -24.17
N GLY A 253 -21.73 -23.30 -23.37
CA GLY A 253 -20.31 -23.54 -23.60
C GLY A 253 -19.60 -24.15 -22.40
N LYS A 254 -18.33 -24.48 -22.59
CA LYS A 254 -17.49 -25.15 -21.59
C LYS A 254 -16.48 -24.19 -20.97
N ALA A 255 -16.36 -24.21 -19.65
CA ALA A 255 -15.33 -23.47 -18.93
C ALA A 255 -14.19 -24.41 -18.49
N GLU A 256 -12.95 -24.05 -18.82
CA GLU A 256 -11.75 -24.82 -18.43
C GLU A 256 -10.72 -23.93 -17.74
N TRP A 257 -10.05 -24.46 -16.72
CA TRP A 257 -8.99 -23.72 -16.03
C TRP A 257 -7.79 -23.44 -16.94
N VAL A 258 -7.28 -22.21 -16.94
CA VAL A 258 -6.04 -21.86 -17.66
C VAL A 258 -4.83 -22.55 -17.02
N SER A 259 -4.83 -22.61 -15.68
CA SER A 259 -3.78 -23.26 -14.91
C SER A 259 -3.98 -24.78 -14.87
N SER A 260 -2.88 -25.51 -14.71
CA SER A 260 -2.91 -26.98 -14.62
C SER A 260 -3.99 -27.48 -13.63
N PRO A 261 -4.78 -28.50 -13.98
CA PRO A 261 -5.76 -29.11 -13.08
C PRO A 261 -5.15 -29.64 -11.77
N SER A 262 -3.84 -29.91 -11.72
CA SER A 262 -3.15 -30.33 -10.49
C SER A 262 -2.81 -29.19 -9.52
N THR A 263 -3.07 -27.93 -9.89
CA THR A 263 -2.78 -26.75 -9.08
C THR A 263 -3.57 -26.78 -7.78
N LYS A 264 -2.87 -26.72 -6.63
CA LYS A 264 -3.49 -26.69 -5.30
C LYS A 264 -3.92 -25.28 -4.91
N VAL A 265 -5.18 -25.15 -4.54
CA VAL A 265 -5.76 -23.92 -4.00
C VAL A 265 -5.46 -23.87 -2.49
N LYS A 266 -4.39 -23.15 -2.13
CA LYS A 266 -3.91 -23.03 -0.74
C LYS A 266 -4.39 -21.77 -0.02
N LYS A 267 -4.78 -20.75 -0.78
CA LYS A 267 -5.21 -19.45 -0.26
C LYS A 267 -6.32 -18.87 -1.12
N THR A 268 -7.20 -18.08 -0.51
CA THR A 268 -8.22 -17.32 -1.22
C THR A 268 -7.57 -16.44 -2.28
N GLY A 269 -8.07 -16.51 -3.51
CA GLY A 269 -7.46 -15.82 -4.65
C GLY A 269 -8.36 -15.83 -5.88
N SER A 270 -7.90 -15.16 -6.92
CA SER A 270 -8.55 -15.13 -8.23
C SER A 270 -7.82 -16.06 -9.19
N TYR A 271 -8.59 -16.83 -9.96
CA TYR A 271 -8.11 -17.88 -10.86
C TYR A 271 -8.68 -17.65 -12.26
N GLN A 272 -7.90 -17.93 -13.29
CA GLN A 272 -8.28 -17.72 -14.69
C GLN A 272 -8.85 -18.99 -15.31
N PHE A 273 -9.83 -18.82 -16.19
CA PHE A 273 -10.40 -19.89 -17.01
C PHE A 273 -10.60 -19.38 -18.42
N ASP A 274 -10.59 -20.30 -19.39
CA ASP A 274 -11.04 -20.05 -20.76
C ASP A 274 -12.45 -20.62 -20.91
N PHE A 275 -13.33 -19.85 -21.52
CA PHE A 275 -14.68 -20.26 -21.88
C PHE A 275 -14.75 -20.48 -23.39
N TYR A 276 -15.25 -21.65 -23.77
CA TYR A 276 -15.41 -22.12 -25.14
C TYR A 276 -16.91 -22.19 -25.43
N PRO A 277 -17.47 -21.20 -26.15
CA PRO A 277 -18.86 -21.25 -26.59
C PRO A 277 -19.12 -22.51 -27.44
N ASP A 278 -20.30 -23.10 -27.31
CA ASP A 278 -20.71 -24.21 -28.18
C ASP A 278 -21.10 -23.73 -29.59
N ASP A 279 -21.38 -22.43 -29.73
CA ASP A 279 -21.71 -21.76 -30.97
C ASP A 279 -20.47 -21.07 -31.55
N ASP A 280 -20.07 -21.52 -32.75
CA ASP A 280 -18.86 -21.08 -33.46
C ASP A 280 -18.92 -19.60 -33.91
N ASP A 281 -20.09 -18.95 -33.84
CA ASP A 281 -20.23 -17.51 -34.09
C ASP A 281 -19.56 -16.65 -33.01
N TYR A 282 -19.15 -17.25 -31.88
CA TYR A 282 -18.48 -16.57 -30.78
C TYR A 282 -17.04 -17.04 -30.56
N ASP A 283 -16.15 -16.07 -30.34
CA ASP A 283 -14.77 -16.33 -29.97
C ASP A 283 -14.65 -16.88 -28.53
N ASN A 284 -13.62 -17.69 -28.28
CA ASN A 284 -13.26 -18.13 -26.94
C ASN A 284 -12.87 -16.93 -26.06
N VAL A 285 -13.28 -16.92 -24.80
CA VAL A 285 -13.05 -15.80 -23.90
C VAL A 285 -12.33 -16.22 -22.63
N ARG A 286 -11.32 -15.44 -22.23
CA ARG A 286 -10.62 -15.62 -20.95
C ARG A 286 -11.29 -14.86 -19.81
N GLY A 287 -11.78 -15.61 -18.82
CA GLY A 287 -12.43 -15.10 -17.63
C GLY A 287 -11.57 -15.18 -16.36
N THR A 288 -12.09 -14.61 -15.27
CA THR A 288 -11.51 -14.76 -13.92
C THR A 288 -12.61 -15.02 -12.91
N ILE A 289 -12.36 -15.94 -11.98
CA ILE A 289 -13.28 -16.35 -10.93
C ILE A 289 -12.56 -16.36 -9.58
N LYS A 290 -13.26 -16.00 -8.50
CA LYS A 290 -12.70 -16.02 -7.15
C LYS A 290 -12.90 -17.40 -6.52
N ILE A 291 -11.85 -17.94 -5.92
CA ILE A 291 -11.93 -19.13 -5.07
C ILE A 291 -11.63 -18.71 -3.63
N SER A 292 -12.57 -18.98 -2.73
CA SER A 292 -12.43 -18.72 -1.30
C SER A 292 -12.02 -20.00 -0.58
N VAL A 293 -10.84 -19.99 0.05
CA VAL A 293 -10.29 -21.14 0.77
C VAL A 293 -10.55 -21.00 2.27
N SER A 294 -11.33 -21.92 2.84
CA SER A 294 -11.51 -22.01 4.29
C SER A 294 -10.63 -23.13 4.86
N GLY A 295 -9.51 -22.76 5.48
CA GLY A 295 -8.61 -23.68 6.18
C GLY A 295 -7.37 -22.96 6.71
N ARG A 296 -6.99 -23.23 7.97
CA ARG A 296 -5.78 -22.69 8.61
C ARG A 296 -4.55 -23.16 7.83
N GLY A 297 -3.79 -22.22 7.26
CA GLY A 297 -2.51 -22.49 6.61
C GLY A 297 -1.46 -21.60 7.25
N ASP A 298 -0.69 -22.21 8.14
CA ASP A 298 0.46 -21.64 8.82
C ASP A 298 1.61 -21.31 7.84
N ASP A 299 2.50 -20.44 8.31
CA ASP A 299 3.86 -20.15 7.88
C ASP A 299 4.14 -18.92 6.97
N ASP A 300 4.96 -18.05 7.58
CA ASP A 300 5.37 -16.70 7.24
C ASP A 300 6.76 -16.79 6.56
N ASP A 301 6.82 -16.76 5.22
CA ASP A 301 8.08 -16.75 4.46
C ASP A 301 8.12 -15.54 3.51
N GLY A 302 9.22 -14.78 3.58
CA GLY A 302 9.41 -13.51 2.88
C GLY A 302 9.59 -13.70 1.37
N ASP A 303 8.50 -13.47 0.62
CA ASP A 303 8.51 -13.48 -0.85
C ASP A 303 9.06 -12.14 -1.40
N THR A 304 10.06 -12.22 -2.29
CA THR A 304 10.55 -11.07 -3.05
C THR A 304 10.47 -11.35 -4.55
N THR A 305 9.69 -10.53 -5.27
CA THR A 305 9.58 -10.61 -6.73
C THR A 305 10.59 -9.67 -7.40
N THR A 306 11.48 -10.20 -8.24
CA THR A 306 12.44 -9.42 -9.05
C THR A 306 12.49 -9.98 -10.47
N GLY A 307 12.38 -9.12 -11.50
CA GLY A 307 12.57 -9.53 -12.90
C GLY A 307 11.53 -10.50 -13.49
N GLY A 308 10.44 -10.77 -12.77
CA GLY A 308 9.45 -11.79 -13.15
C GLY A 308 9.73 -13.18 -12.58
N LEU A 309 10.74 -13.30 -11.70
CA LEU A 309 10.96 -14.47 -10.86
C LEU A 309 10.48 -14.20 -9.42
N THR A 310 9.90 -15.21 -8.81
CA THR A 310 9.45 -15.24 -7.42
C THR A 310 10.45 -16.04 -6.61
N ILE A 311 11.14 -15.39 -5.67
CA ILE A 311 12.14 -16.05 -4.83
C ILE A 311 11.52 -16.29 -3.45
N LYS A 312 11.38 -17.56 -3.09
CA LYS A 312 10.99 -18.00 -1.75
C LYS A 312 12.23 -18.42 -0.98
N THR A 313 12.39 -17.85 0.20
CA THR A 313 13.46 -18.18 1.12
C THR A 313 12.88 -18.52 2.47
N SER A 314 13.40 -19.55 3.11
CA SER A 314 13.11 -19.85 4.51
C SER A 314 14.33 -19.53 5.39
N THR A 315 14.10 -19.44 6.70
CA THR A 315 15.18 -19.16 7.66
C THR A 315 16.14 -20.35 7.77
N ILE A 316 17.44 -20.10 7.57
CA ILE A 316 18.50 -21.08 7.80
C ILE A 316 18.93 -21.04 9.27
N SER A 317 18.93 -22.19 9.93
CA SER A 317 19.45 -22.32 11.29
C SER A 317 20.95 -22.59 11.26
N ALA A 318 21.74 -21.73 11.92
CA ALA A 318 23.20 -21.86 12.00
C ALA A 318 23.67 -21.89 13.46
N ARG A 319 24.76 -22.60 13.73
CA ARG A 319 25.45 -22.56 15.02
C ARG A 319 26.40 -21.37 15.06
N SER A 320 26.55 -20.77 16.24
CA SER A 320 27.49 -19.67 16.43
C SER A 320 28.91 -20.14 16.11
N GLY A 321 29.50 -19.59 15.04
CA GLY A 321 30.82 -19.96 14.55
C GLY A 321 30.83 -20.63 13.19
N ASP A 322 29.67 -21.06 12.67
CA ASP A 322 29.52 -21.57 11.31
C ASP A 322 29.91 -20.49 10.31
N THR A 323 30.54 -20.92 9.22
CA THR A 323 30.85 -20.04 8.10
C THR A 323 29.76 -20.09 7.03
N LEU A 324 29.64 -19.05 6.20
CA LEU A 324 28.70 -19.08 5.09
C LEU A 324 28.96 -20.25 4.13
N ARG A 325 30.21 -20.71 4.02
CA ARG A 325 30.56 -21.94 3.30
C ARG A 325 29.85 -23.18 3.86
N ASP A 326 29.80 -23.31 5.18
CA ASP A 326 29.16 -24.46 5.84
C ASP A 326 27.64 -24.47 5.58
N LEU A 327 27.06 -23.29 5.33
CA LEU A 327 25.63 -23.08 5.08
C LEU A 327 25.26 -23.06 3.58
N GLU A 328 26.19 -23.33 2.66
CA GLU A 328 25.93 -23.27 1.22
C GLU A 328 24.93 -24.34 0.76
N SER A 329 25.00 -25.55 1.33
CA SER A 329 24.04 -26.61 1.06
C SER A 329 22.64 -26.23 1.53
N ASP A 330 22.53 -25.64 2.71
CA ASP A 330 21.26 -25.18 3.26
C ASP A 330 20.71 -23.98 2.48
N LEU A 331 21.58 -23.07 2.01
CA LEU A 331 21.17 -21.99 1.12
C LEU A 331 20.50 -22.54 -0.15
N ASN A 332 21.15 -23.50 -0.82
CA ASN A 332 20.58 -24.14 -2.01
C ASN A 332 19.33 -24.98 -1.71
N HIS A 333 19.21 -25.48 -0.48
CA HIS A 333 18.01 -26.17 -0.03
C HIS A 333 16.83 -25.21 0.20
N TYR A 334 17.04 -24.06 0.83
CA TYR A 334 15.97 -23.18 1.28
C TYR A 334 15.66 -22.04 0.30
N VAL A 335 16.53 -21.75 -0.66
CA VAL A 335 16.22 -20.84 -1.78
C VAL A 335 15.47 -21.62 -2.85
N LYS A 336 14.20 -21.27 -3.06
CA LYS A 336 13.37 -21.82 -4.12
C LYS A 336 12.95 -20.69 -5.05
N VAL A 337 13.36 -20.77 -6.32
CA VAL A 337 13.02 -19.78 -7.34
C VAL A 337 11.94 -20.35 -8.23
N TYR A 338 10.98 -19.49 -8.55
CA TYR A 338 9.87 -19.80 -9.42
C TYR A 338 9.80 -18.75 -10.53
N ASP A 339 9.40 -19.16 -11.72
CA ASP A 339 9.14 -18.22 -12.80
C ASP A 339 7.77 -17.56 -12.66
N ARG A 340 7.34 -16.86 -13.71
CA ARG A 340 6.08 -16.11 -13.74
C ARG A 340 4.86 -17.03 -13.79
N ASP A 341 5.06 -18.27 -14.24
CA ASP A 341 4.04 -19.31 -14.38
C ASP A 341 3.98 -20.19 -13.12
N GLY A 342 4.93 -19.99 -12.19
CA GLY A 342 5.00 -20.66 -10.91
C GLY A 342 5.77 -21.98 -10.97
N ASP A 343 6.45 -22.25 -12.09
CA ASP A 343 7.31 -23.41 -12.26
C ASP A 343 8.62 -23.21 -11.54
N ARG A 344 9.14 -24.30 -10.97
CA ARG A 344 10.40 -24.27 -10.24
C ARG A 344 11.53 -24.06 -11.24
N VAL A 345 12.26 -22.97 -11.07
CA VAL A 345 13.49 -22.69 -11.81
C VAL A 345 14.62 -23.39 -11.09
N ASP A 346 15.20 -24.40 -11.73
CA ASP A 346 16.43 -25.02 -11.26
C ASP A 346 17.58 -24.02 -11.37
N GLY A 347 18.56 -24.13 -10.48
CA GLY A 347 19.65 -23.18 -10.40
C GLY A 347 20.40 -23.29 -9.07
N LYS A 348 21.48 -22.52 -8.96
CA LYS A 348 22.34 -22.51 -7.77
C LYS A 348 22.30 -21.13 -7.10
N ALA A 349 22.10 -21.13 -5.80
CA ALA A 349 22.26 -19.95 -4.95
C ALA A 349 23.69 -19.90 -4.38
N GLU A 350 24.33 -18.75 -4.49
CA GLU A 350 25.68 -18.51 -3.97
C GLU A 350 25.73 -17.25 -3.11
N TRP A 351 26.48 -17.28 -2.02
CA TRP A 351 26.62 -16.13 -1.13
C TRP A 351 27.38 -14.98 -1.81
N VAL A 352 26.84 -13.75 -1.72
CA VAL A 352 27.56 -12.53 -2.17
C VAL A 352 28.72 -12.20 -1.24
N SER A 353 28.58 -12.56 0.04
CA SER A 353 29.60 -12.32 1.07
C SER A 353 30.65 -13.42 1.07
N SER A 354 31.87 -13.09 1.51
CA SER A 354 32.97 -14.06 1.58
C SER A 354 32.57 -15.34 2.30
N TYR A 355 32.92 -16.49 1.72
CA TYR A 355 32.73 -17.83 2.29
C TYR A 355 33.36 -18.01 3.68
N SER A 356 34.35 -17.17 4.04
CA SER A 356 34.97 -17.16 5.38
C SER A 356 34.20 -16.35 6.44
N THR A 357 33.07 -15.73 6.08
CA THR A 357 32.26 -14.93 7.00
C THR A 357 31.64 -15.83 8.06
N LYS A 358 31.86 -15.50 9.34
CA LYS A 358 31.31 -16.24 10.47
C LYS A 358 29.94 -15.69 10.88
N VAL A 359 28.98 -16.59 11.04
CA VAL A 359 27.67 -16.27 11.63
C VAL A 359 27.80 -16.35 13.14
N THR A 360 27.88 -15.19 13.80
CA THR A 360 27.99 -15.08 15.27
C THR A 360 26.71 -14.60 15.93
N LYS A 361 25.73 -14.13 15.14
CA LYS A 361 24.40 -13.70 15.58
C LYS A 361 23.42 -13.74 14.40
N SER A 362 22.13 -13.81 14.69
CA SER A 362 21.08 -13.73 13.67
C SER A 362 21.19 -12.44 12.85
N GLY A 363 21.01 -12.56 11.54
CA GLY A 363 21.15 -11.44 10.62
C GLY A 363 20.72 -11.84 9.21
N SER A 364 20.68 -10.85 8.31
CA SER A 364 20.35 -11.05 6.90
C SER A 364 21.63 -11.07 6.07
N PHE A 365 21.77 -12.07 5.21
CA PHE A 365 22.92 -12.25 4.32
C PHE A 365 22.43 -12.25 2.86
N LYS A 366 23.22 -11.66 1.96
CA LYS A 366 22.87 -11.56 0.54
C LYS A 366 23.40 -12.77 -0.23
N PHE A 367 22.64 -13.22 -1.21
CA PHE A 367 23.02 -14.25 -2.17
C PHE A 367 22.65 -13.79 -3.59
N ASP A 368 23.35 -14.35 -4.58
CA ASP A 368 22.99 -14.30 -5.98
C ASP A 368 22.44 -15.66 -6.39
N PHE A 369 21.47 -15.67 -7.31
CA PHE A 369 20.89 -16.90 -7.85
C PHE A 369 21.22 -17.00 -9.34
N TYR A 370 21.75 -18.15 -9.72
CA TYR A 370 22.13 -18.49 -11.09
C TYR A 370 21.18 -19.59 -11.59
N PRO A 371 20.15 -19.25 -12.39
CA PRO A 371 19.24 -20.22 -13.01
C PRO A 371 19.98 -21.14 -14.01
#